data_AF-G8U0H0-F1
#
_entry.id   AF-G8U0H0-F1
#
_cell.length_a   1.000
_cell.length_b   1.000
_cell.length_c   1.000
_cell.angle_alpha   90.00
_cell.angle_beta   90.00
_cell.angle_gamma   90.00
#
_symmetry.space_group_name_H-M   'P 1'
#
loop_
_entity.id
_entity.type
_entity.pdbx_description
1 polymer ?
#
loop_
_entity_poly.entity_id
_entity_poly.type
_entity_poly.pdbx_seq_one_letter_code
_entity_poly.pdbx_strand_id
1 'polypeptide(L)'
;MSTGATQTLAALFLSSGPIKMITEEVGDDPALLALMAAAGARLRLLVPTPTSAATTARLAALAAAGVHIRTLASPYVHAKIIVTPTTAFLVSQNLSSVSLQDNETGLMVTGSARMQLATWFQQWWARATPWTSADTPSAEPSPPTASHRPWLPDGASMATVRQLWGPPARTYPTIYHGQSQIAWVYPTATVYFVGQRLVAVVDR
;
A
#
# COMPACT_ATOMS: atom_id res chain seq x y z
N MET A 1 -12.46 17.69 -1.99
CA MET A 1 -11.56 16.75 -2.68
C MET A 1 -10.20 17.39 -2.79
N SER A 2 -9.26 17.04 -1.91
CA SER A 2 -7.88 17.51 -2.00
C SER A 2 -7.15 16.68 -3.05
N THR A 3 -6.89 17.28 -4.21
CA THR A 3 -6.20 16.65 -5.36
C THR A 3 -4.68 16.82 -5.34
N GLY A 4 -4.15 17.64 -4.42
CA GLY A 4 -2.78 18.14 -4.49
C GLY A 4 -1.70 17.10 -4.21
N ALA A 5 -1.90 16.24 -3.21
CA ALA A 5 -0.85 15.32 -2.78
C ALA A 5 -0.67 14.13 -3.73
N THR A 6 -1.77 13.52 -4.20
CA THR A 6 -1.72 12.42 -5.18
C THR A 6 -1.02 12.85 -6.48
N GLN A 7 -1.33 14.05 -6.99
CA GLN A 7 -0.63 14.60 -8.18
C GLN A 7 0.85 14.87 -7.90
N THR A 8 1.18 15.40 -6.71
CA THR A 8 2.57 15.66 -6.32
C THR A 8 3.36 14.34 -6.22
N LEU A 9 2.79 13.32 -5.59
CA LEU A 9 3.38 11.99 -5.50
C LEU A 9 3.59 11.38 -6.87
N ALA A 10 2.57 11.41 -7.73
CA ALA A 10 2.68 10.93 -9.10
C ALA A 10 3.83 11.62 -9.87
N ALA A 11 3.94 12.95 -9.77
CA ALA A 11 5.02 13.71 -10.39
C ALA A 11 6.41 13.29 -9.88
N LEU A 12 6.56 12.93 -8.60
CA LEU A 12 7.83 12.43 -8.06
C LEU A 12 8.19 11.04 -8.62
N PHE A 13 7.22 10.14 -8.76
CA PHE A 13 7.45 8.82 -9.36
C PHE A 13 7.74 8.88 -10.87
N LEU A 14 7.20 9.89 -11.56
CA LEU A 14 7.47 10.16 -12.97
C LEU A 14 8.80 10.87 -13.23
N SER A 15 9.46 11.43 -12.20
CA SER A 15 10.79 12.05 -12.34
C SER A 15 11.80 11.05 -12.90
N SER A 16 12.92 11.49 -13.47
CA SER A 16 13.99 10.57 -13.90
C SER A 16 14.94 10.25 -12.74
N GLY A 17 15.46 9.02 -12.71
CA GLY A 17 16.51 8.60 -11.78
C GLY A 17 16.03 7.91 -10.49
N PRO A 18 16.95 7.68 -9.54
CA PRO A 18 16.67 6.90 -8.33
C PRO A 18 15.72 7.63 -7.39
N ILE A 19 14.78 6.86 -6.83
CA ILE A 19 13.78 7.30 -5.85
C ILE A 19 14.11 6.63 -4.52
N LYS A 20 14.16 7.42 -3.46
CA LYS A 20 14.33 6.93 -2.08
C LYS A 20 13.07 7.26 -1.32
N MET A 21 12.50 6.27 -0.65
CA MET A 21 11.24 6.42 0.05
C MET A 21 11.31 5.82 1.44
N ILE A 22 10.88 6.58 2.44
CA ILE A 22 10.60 6.07 3.79
C ILE A 22 9.11 6.26 4.03
N THR A 23 8.44 5.23 4.51
CA THR A 23 7.06 5.33 4.98
C THR A 23 6.89 4.45 6.21
N GLU A 24 6.08 4.93 7.15
CA GLU A 24 5.67 4.18 8.35
C GLU A 24 4.84 2.96 7.98
N GLU A 25 4.01 3.07 6.94
CA GLU A 25 3.17 1.97 6.48
C GLU A 25 3.09 1.95 4.96
N VAL A 26 2.96 0.75 4.40
CA VAL A 26 2.54 0.57 3.01
C VAL A 26 1.03 0.41 3.01
N GLY A 27 0.36 1.51 2.67
CA GLY A 27 -1.09 1.59 2.56
C GLY A 27 -1.64 0.73 1.41
N ASP A 28 -2.93 0.90 1.15
CA ASP A 28 -3.69 0.12 0.16
C ASP A 28 -4.05 0.93 -1.10
N ASP A 29 -3.53 2.15 -1.24
CA ASP A 29 -3.84 3.00 -2.38
C ASP A 29 -3.33 2.38 -3.70
N PRO A 30 -4.23 1.96 -4.60
CA PRO A 30 -3.84 1.19 -5.77
C PRO A 30 -3.05 2.04 -6.77
N ALA A 31 -3.30 3.35 -6.84
CA ALA A 31 -2.58 4.25 -7.74
C ALA A 31 -1.12 4.43 -7.28
N LEU A 32 -0.90 4.63 -5.99
CA LEU A 32 0.44 4.74 -5.42
C LEU A 32 1.20 3.41 -5.52
N LEU A 33 0.55 2.28 -5.22
CA LEU A 33 1.17 0.96 -5.38
C LEU A 33 1.57 0.69 -6.83
N ALA A 34 0.74 1.09 -7.81
CA ALA A 34 1.07 0.99 -9.23
C ALA A 34 2.27 1.89 -9.61
N LEU A 35 2.34 3.12 -9.10
CA LEU A 35 3.48 4.02 -9.32
C LEU A 35 4.77 3.47 -8.71
N MET A 36 4.70 2.89 -7.51
CA MET A 36 5.83 2.26 -6.84
C MET A 36 6.32 1.03 -7.61
N ALA A 37 5.41 0.17 -8.05
CA ALA A 37 5.72 -0.99 -8.88
C ALA A 37 6.36 -0.58 -10.22
N ALA A 38 5.80 0.43 -10.89
CA ALA A 38 6.33 0.95 -12.16
C ALA A 38 7.74 1.56 -12.01
N ALA A 39 8.08 2.11 -10.84
CA ALA A 39 9.43 2.58 -10.57
C ALA A 39 10.46 1.43 -10.46
N GLY A 40 10.02 0.24 -10.04
CA GLY A 40 10.83 -0.97 -9.94
C GLY A 40 12.19 -0.73 -9.27
N ALA A 41 13.28 -1.15 -9.93
CA ALA A 41 14.65 -1.05 -9.40
C ALA A 41 15.12 0.38 -9.09
N ARG A 42 14.45 1.40 -9.62
CA ARG A 42 14.74 2.80 -9.28
C ARG A 42 14.30 3.15 -7.86
N LEU A 43 13.32 2.44 -7.31
CA LEU A 43 12.79 2.69 -5.97
C LEU A 43 13.57 1.89 -4.92
N ARG A 44 14.07 2.62 -3.92
CA ARG A 44 14.53 2.07 -2.64
C ARG A 44 13.53 2.43 -1.57
N LEU A 45 12.79 1.43 -1.10
CA LEU A 45 11.73 1.55 -0.12
C LEU A 45 12.22 1.07 1.25
N LEU A 46 12.23 1.98 2.21
CA LEU A 46 12.49 1.68 3.62
C LEU A 46 11.18 1.74 4.39
N VAL A 47 10.87 0.66 5.11
CA VAL A 47 9.64 0.52 5.90
C VAL A 47 9.94 -0.11 7.26
N PRO A 48 9.04 0.01 8.24
CA PRO A 48 9.06 -0.85 9.41
C PRO A 48 8.94 -2.33 9.02
N THR A 49 9.33 -3.22 9.94
CA THR A 49 9.06 -4.65 9.77
C THR A 49 7.54 -4.87 9.69
N PRO A 50 7.01 -5.53 8.64
CA PRO A 50 5.57 -5.67 8.46
C PRO A 50 4.99 -6.53 9.59
N THR A 51 3.86 -6.10 10.14
CA THR A 51 3.14 -6.82 11.22
C THR A 51 1.84 -7.47 10.73
N SER A 52 1.45 -7.22 9.48
CA SER A 52 0.23 -7.76 8.88
C SER A 52 0.50 -8.55 7.59
N ALA A 53 -0.34 -9.56 7.33
CA ALA A 53 -0.29 -10.34 6.10
C ALA A 53 -0.56 -9.46 4.85
N ALA A 54 -1.46 -8.49 4.96
CA ALA A 54 -1.78 -7.57 3.88
C ALA A 54 -0.56 -6.70 3.49
N THR A 55 0.13 -6.11 4.47
CA THR A 55 1.35 -5.35 4.22
C THR A 55 2.44 -6.25 3.62
N THR A 56 2.60 -7.46 4.14
CA THR A 56 3.57 -8.44 3.64
C THR A 56 3.31 -8.79 2.17
N ALA A 57 2.05 -9.03 1.79
CA ALA A 57 1.67 -9.31 0.41
C ALA A 57 1.95 -8.12 -0.53
N ARG A 58 1.71 -6.89 -0.09
CA ARG A 58 2.03 -5.68 -0.87
C ARG A 58 3.54 -5.52 -1.06
N LEU A 59 4.34 -5.73 -0.02
CA LEU A 59 5.80 -5.72 -0.12
C LEU A 59 6.30 -6.80 -1.07
N ALA A 60 5.69 -8.01 -1.05
CA ALA A 60 6.01 -9.07 -1.99
C ALA A 60 5.72 -8.67 -3.44
N ALA A 61 4.57 -8.05 -3.70
CA ALA A 61 4.22 -7.57 -5.03
C ALA A 61 5.20 -6.48 -5.53
N LEU A 62 5.57 -5.54 -4.65
CA LEU A 62 6.55 -4.50 -4.98
C LEU A 62 7.95 -5.07 -5.22
N ALA A 63 8.40 -6.03 -4.41
CA ALA A 63 9.67 -6.72 -4.62
C ALA A 63 9.68 -7.48 -5.95
N ALA A 64 8.58 -8.15 -6.29
CA ALA A 64 8.42 -8.85 -7.58
C ALA A 64 8.46 -7.88 -8.77
N ALA A 65 8.01 -6.63 -8.59
CA ALA A 65 8.16 -5.55 -9.57
C ALA A 65 9.59 -4.96 -9.62
N GLY A 66 10.53 -5.48 -8.83
CA GLY A 66 11.93 -5.08 -8.80
C GLY A 66 12.25 -3.95 -7.81
N VAL A 67 11.32 -3.55 -6.94
CA VAL A 67 11.58 -2.55 -5.91
C VAL A 67 12.59 -3.09 -4.91
N HIS A 68 13.61 -2.30 -4.57
CA HIS A 68 14.52 -2.64 -3.49
C HIS A 68 13.88 -2.28 -2.16
N ILE A 69 13.63 -3.28 -1.32
CA ILE A 69 12.95 -3.10 -0.04
C ILE A 69 13.91 -3.42 1.10
N ARG A 70 13.93 -2.57 2.12
CA ARG A 70 14.56 -2.87 3.41
C ARG A 70 13.60 -2.60 4.56
N THR A 71 13.69 -3.41 5.59
CA THR A 71 12.93 -3.25 6.84
C THR A 71 13.82 -2.75 7.96
N LEU A 72 13.27 -1.89 8.81
CA LEU A 72 13.92 -1.41 10.03
C LEU A 72 13.05 -1.77 11.23
N ALA A 73 13.59 -2.59 12.15
CA ALA A 73 12.89 -2.97 13.38
C ALA A 73 13.03 -1.92 14.49
N SER A 74 14.18 -1.21 14.54
CA SER A 74 14.46 -0.18 15.54
C SER A 74 15.50 0.82 15.02
N PRO A 75 15.40 2.12 15.33
CA PRO A 75 14.32 2.77 16.08
C PRO A 75 13.03 2.90 15.25
N TYR A 76 11.94 3.28 15.91
CA TYR A 76 10.70 3.60 15.21
C TYR A 76 10.86 4.85 14.34
N VAL A 77 10.60 4.73 13.03
CA VAL A 77 10.67 5.83 12.07
C VAL A 77 9.28 6.13 11.53
N HIS A 78 8.65 7.17 12.06
CA HIS A 78 7.31 7.64 11.65
C HIS A 78 7.33 8.65 10.49
N ALA A 79 8.47 8.75 9.78
CA ALA A 79 8.65 9.71 8.70
C ALA A 79 8.06 9.22 7.38
N LYS A 80 7.47 10.14 6.61
CA LYS A 80 7.05 9.92 5.23
C LYS A 80 7.84 10.85 4.34
N ILE A 81 8.82 10.30 3.65
CA ILE A 81 9.67 11.07 2.74
C ILE A 81 9.81 10.37 1.40
N ILE A 82 9.83 11.17 0.35
CA ILE A 82 10.22 10.73 -0.99
C ILE A 82 11.33 11.67 -1.48
N VAL A 83 12.44 11.12 -1.93
CA VAL A 83 13.59 11.88 -2.41
C VAL A 83 13.95 11.42 -3.82
N THR A 84 13.96 12.37 -4.75
CA THR A 84 14.41 12.21 -6.14
C THR A 84 15.77 12.91 -6.32
N PRO A 85 16.37 12.89 -7.52
CA PRO A 85 17.61 13.62 -7.77
C PRO A 85 17.50 15.13 -7.55
N THR A 86 16.35 15.74 -7.85
CA THR A 86 16.18 17.19 -7.87
C THR A 86 15.30 17.72 -6.74
N THR A 87 14.40 16.91 -6.19
CA THR A 87 13.42 17.30 -5.18
C THR A 87 13.31 16.29 -4.05
N ALA A 88 12.81 16.72 -2.91
CA ALA A 88 12.31 15.84 -1.87
C ALA A 88 10.94 16.33 -1.40
N PHE A 89 10.11 15.41 -0.94
CA PHE A 89 8.80 15.65 -0.39
C PHE A 89 8.70 15.05 1.00
N LEU A 90 8.35 15.86 1.99
CA LEU A 90 8.04 15.45 3.36
C LEU A 90 6.54 15.59 3.56
N VAL A 91 5.91 14.59 4.16
CA VAL A 91 4.46 14.58 4.40
C VAL A 91 4.18 14.30 5.87
N SER A 92 3.20 15.00 6.44
CA SER A 92 2.76 14.77 7.82
C SER A 92 1.90 13.51 7.97
N GLN A 93 1.16 13.12 6.93
CA GLN A 93 0.21 12.00 6.94
C GLN A 93 0.77 10.74 6.26
N ASN A 94 0.16 9.60 6.61
CA ASN A 94 0.45 8.29 6.04
C ASN A 94 0.07 8.24 4.57
N LEU A 95 0.81 7.45 3.78
CA LEU A 95 0.54 7.29 2.36
C LEU A 95 -0.57 6.24 2.15
N SER A 96 -1.77 6.58 2.63
CA SER A 96 -2.99 5.78 2.54
C SER A 96 -4.07 6.51 1.75
N SER A 97 -4.98 5.75 1.15
CA SER A 97 -6.10 6.26 0.34
C SER A 97 -6.99 7.26 1.11
N VAL A 98 -7.14 7.08 2.42
CA VAL A 98 -7.91 7.95 3.32
C VAL A 98 -7.16 9.24 3.68
N SER A 99 -5.83 9.16 3.83
CA SER A 99 -5.00 10.32 4.20
C SER A 99 -4.81 11.31 3.04
N LEU A 100 -4.69 10.79 1.82
CA LEU A 100 -4.40 11.58 0.61
C LEU A 100 -5.55 12.51 0.18
N GLN A 101 -6.78 12.27 0.66
CA GLN A 101 -7.99 12.94 0.15
C GLN A 101 -8.48 14.11 1.00
N ASP A 102 -8.18 14.14 2.30
CA ASP A 102 -8.91 15.01 3.23
C ASP A 102 -8.08 16.05 4.01
N ASN A 103 -6.78 15.89 4.32
CA ASN A 103 -6.01 16.91 5.09
C ASN A 103 -4.47 16.76 5.00
N GLU A 104 -3.91 16.56 3.81
CA GLU A 104 -2.46 16.42 3.66
C GLU A 104 -1.72 17.76 3.59
N THR A 105 -0.76 17.95 4.51
CA THR A 105 0.25 19.01 4.42
C THR A 105 1.59 18.37 4.16
N GLY A 106 2.26 18.82 3.09
CA GLY A 106 3.59 18.37 2.75
C GLY A 106 4.46 19.51 2.25
N LEU A 107 5.77 19.34 2.40
CA LEU A 107 6.76 20.31 1.99
C LEU A 107 7.63 19.73 0.88
N MET A 108 7.64 20.41 -0.28
CA MET A 108 8.64 20.16 -1.32
C MET A 108 9.89 20.99 -1.05
N VAL A 109 11.04 20.33 -1.04
CA VAL A 109 12.34 20.97 -0.82
C VAL A 109 13.34 20.61 -1.91
N THR A 110 14.28 21.52 -2.17
CA THR A 110 15.38 21.34 -3.12
C THR A 110 16.72 21.68 -2.44
N GLY A 111 17.82 21.70 -3.19
CA GLY A 111 19.13 22.16 -2.69
C GLY A 111 19.66 21.38 -1.49
N SER A 112 20.15 22.11 -0.47
CA SER A 112 20.79 21.54 0.72
C SER A 112 19.84 20.70 1.57
N ALA A 113 18.59 21.13 1.75
CA ALA A 113 17.58 20.39 2.51
C ALA A 113 17.30 19.01 1.89
N ARG A 114 17.14 18.96 0.56
CA ARG A 114 17.01 17.68 -0.17
C ARG A 114 18.24 16.78 0.04
N MET A 115 19.44 17.34 0.00
CA MET A 115 20.68 16.57 0.23
C MET A 115 20.73 16.01 1.65
N GLN A 116 20.33 16.79 2.66
CA GLN A 116 20.26 16.31 4.04
C GLN A 116 19.29 15.13 4.18
N LEU A 117 18.11 15.21 3.56
CA LEU A 117 17.14 14.10 3.55
C LEU A 117 17.68 12.86 2.82
N ALA A 118 18.40 13.06 1.72
CA ALA A 118 19.06 11.96 1.01
C ALA A 118 20.12 11.28 1.90
N THR A 119 20.92 12.04 2.63
CA THR A 119 21.92 11.52 3.57
C THR A 119 21.25 10.78 4.73
N TRP A 120 20.18 11.37 5.30
CA TRP A 120 19.40 10.76 6.36
C TRP A 120 18.78 9.43 5.93
N PHE A 121 18.22 9.36 4.72
CA PHE A 121 17.77 8.09 4.14
C PHE A 121 18.89 7.05 4.10
N GLN A 122 20.08 7.41 3.62
CA GLN A 122 21.18 6.46 3.50
C GLN A 122 21.67 5.93 4.85
N GLN A 123 21.65 6.77 5.88
CA GLN A 123 21.99 6.34 7.24
C GLN A 123 21.07 5.22 7.72
N TRP A 124 19.76 5.34 7.50
CA TRP A 124 18.81 4.30 7.88
C TRP A 124 18.83 3.11 6.95
N TRP A 125 18.96 3.34 5.65
CA TRP A 125 19.08 2.28 4.65
C TRP A 125 20.25 1.34 4.97
N ALA A 126 21.39 1.89 5.40
CA ALA A 126 22.56 1.11 5.77
C ALA A 126 22.36 0.25 7.04
N ARG A 127 21.48 0.68 7.96
CA ARG A 127 21.14 -0.03 9.19
C ARG A 127 19.99 -1.02 9.03
N ALA A 128 19.24 -0.90 7.95
CA ALA A 128 18.07 -1.72 7.66
C ALA A 128 18.44 -3.06 7.02
N THR A 129 17.60 -4.06 7.24
CA THR A 129 17.77 -5.41 6.71
C THR A 129 17.13 -5.51 5.33
N PRO A 130 17.81 -6.09 4.31
CA PRO A 130 17.15 -6.47 3.06
C PRO A 130 15.90 -7.30 3.32
N TRP A 131 14.77 -6.85 2.80
CA TRP A 131 13.55 -7.63 2.86
C TRP A 131 13.59 -8.68 1.73
N THR A 132 13.39 -9.94 2.08
CA THR A 132 13.23 -11.00 1.08
C THR A 132 11.88 -11.67 1.29
N SER A 133 11.24 -12.09 0.20
CA SER A 133 9.98 -12.82 0.27
C SER A 133 10.09 -14.16 1.04
N ALA A 134 11.33 -14.62 1.33
CA ALA A 134 11.62 -15.80 2.14
C ALA A 134 11.39 -15.60 3.65
N ASP A 135 11.20 -14.37 4.13
CA ASP A 135 10.69 -14.09 5.48
C ASP A 135 9.17 -14.36 5.61
N THR A 136 8.54 -14.90 4.56
CA THR A 136 7.31 -15.68 4.69
C THR A 136 7.69 -16.97 5.40
N PRO A 137 7.17 -17.30 6.61
CA PRO A 137 7.42 -18.61 7.19
C PRO A 137 7.05 -19.67 6.15
N SER A 138 8.06 -20.45 5.73
CA SER A 138 7.85 -21.61 4.87
C SER A 138 6.78 -22.46 5.51
N ALA A 139 5.74 -22.76 4.73
CA ALA A 139 4.69 -23.67 5.12
C ALA A 139 5.31 -25.00 5.56
N GLU A 140 5.39 -25.24 6.87
CA GLU A 140 5.30 -26.60 7.38
C GLU A 140 3.96 -27.18 6.90
N PRO A 141 3.92 -28.47 6.52
CA PRO A 141 2.69 -29.10 6.08
C PRO A 141 1.78 -29.30 7.30
N SER A 142 0.98 -28.29 7.61
CA SER A 142 -0.15 -28.36 8.53
C SER A 142 -1.43 -28.72 7.77
N PRO A 143 -2.37 -29.46 8.40
CA PRO A 143 -3.42 -30.23 7.74
C PRO A 143 -4.46 -29.35 7.03
N PRO A 144 -5.28 -29.92 6.11
CA PRO A 144 -6.12 -29.13 5.23
C PRO A 144 -7.31 -28.59 6.01
N THR A 145 -7.36 -27.27 6.21
CA THR A 145 -8.59 -26.44 6.21
C THR A 145 -8.25 -24.99 6.54
N ALA A 146 -7.84 -24.23 5.53
CA ALA A 146 -8.13 -22.79 5.49
C ALA A 146 -8.55 -22.51 4.06
N SER A 147 -9.84 -22.25 3.87
CA SER A 147 -10.47 -21.98 2.59
C SER A 147 -9.72 -20.87 1.86
N HIS A 148 -8.97 -21.27 0.84
CA HIS A 148 -8.23 -20.38 -0.05
C HIS A 148 -9.25 -19.52 -0.80
N ARG A 149 -9.51 -18.30 -0.31
CA ARG A 149 -10.43 -17.37 -0.98
C ARG A 149 -9.74 -16.88 -2.26
N PRO A 150 -10.29 -17.13 -3.45
CA PRO A 150 -9.71 -16.63 -4.69
C PRO A 150 -9.67 -15.10 -4.66
N TRP A 151 -8.64 -14.48 -5.21
CA TRP A 151 -8.59 -13.02 -5.28
C TRP A 151 -9.77 -12.45 -6.10
N LEU A 152 -10.35 -11.33 -5.66
CA LEU A 152 -11.43 -10.64 -6.36
C LEU A 152 -10.89 -9.45 -7.17
N PRO A 153 -11.16 -9.38 -8.48
CA PRO A 153 -10.77 -8.24 -9.31
C PRO A 153 -11.37 -6.91 -8.87
N ASP A 154 -10.65 -5.81 -9.08
CA ASP A 154 -11.16 -4.46 -8.85
C ASP A 154 -12.41 -4.21 -9.70
N GLY A 155 -13.47 -3.68 -9.06
CA GLY A 155 -14.75 -3.50 -9.71
C GLY A 155 -15.39 -4.80 -10.21
N ALA A 156 -15.00 -5.96 -9.66
CA ALA A 156 -15.64 -7.24 -9.94
C ALA A 156 -17.16 -7.09 -9.80
N SER A 157 -17.89 -7.67 -10.76
CA SER A 157 -19.34 -7.69 -10.68
C SER A 157 -19.77 -8.60 -9.53
N MET A 158 -20.96 -8.34 -8.96
CA MET A 158 -21.60 -9.28 -8.04
C MET A 158 -21.62 -10.72 -8.56
N ALA A 159 -21.81 -10.92 -9.88
CA ALA A 159 -21.78 -12.25 -10.50
C ALA A 159 -20.38 -12.89 -10.44
N THR A 160 -19.33 -12.12 -10.72
CA THR A 160 -17.94 -12.56 -10.62
C THR A 160 -17.59 -12.94 -9.18
N VAL A 161 -17.98 -12.12 -8.20
CA VAL A 161 -17.75 -12.44 -6.78
C VAL A 161 -18.48 -13.72 -6.38
N ARG A 162 -19.73 -13.89 -6.83
CA ARG A 162 -20.51 -15.10 -6.53
C ARG A 162 -19.93 -16.35 -7.18
N GLN A 163 -19.34 -16.22 -8.37
CA GLN A 163 -18.66 -17.32 -9.05
C GLN A 163 -17.39 -17.75 -8.32
N LEU A 164 -16.61 -16.78 -7.80
CA LEU A 164 -15.34 -17.06 -7.13
C LEU A 164 -15.53 -17.48 -5.67
N TRP A 165 -16.44 -16.86 -4.93
CA TRP A 165 -16.60 -17.02 -3.47
C TRP A 165 -17.87 -17.78 -3.08
N GLY A 166 -18.70 -18.14 -4.05
CA GLY A 166 -19.99 -18.76 -3.79
C GLY A 166 -21.04 -17.78 -3.23
N PRO A 167 -22.21 -18.29 -2.80
CA PRO A 167 -23.28 -17.47 -2.24
C PRO A 167 -22.87 -16.87 -0.88
N PRO A 168 -23.23 -15.61 -0.59
CA PRO A 168 -22.99 -15.03 0.73
C PRO A 168 -23.90 -15.67 1.78
N ALA A 169 -23.42 -15.73 3.02
CA ALA A 169 -24.21 -16.19 4.17
C ALA A 169 -25.32 -15.20 4.54
N ARG A 170 -25.09 -13.89 4.33
CA ARG A 170 -26.08 -12.85 4.55
C ARG A 170 -25.88 -11.69 3.59
N THR A 171 -26.99 -11.07 3.21
CA THR A 171 -27.02 -9.87 2.38
C THR A 171 -27.86 -8.79 3.05
N TYR A 172 -27.38 -7.55 3.09
CA TYR A 172 -28.18 -6.41 3.55
C TYR A 172 -27.76 -5.10 2.86
N PRO A 173 -28.72 -4.17 2.65
CA PRO A 173 -28.40 -2.83 2.18
C PRO A 173 -27.76 -2.01 3.31
N THR A 174 -26.86 -1.11 2.97
CA THR A 174 -26.25 -0.17 3.92
C THR A 174 -25.98 1.16 3.21
N ILE A 175 -25.72 2.21 3.99
CA ILE A 175 -25.35 3.53 3.46
C ILE A 175 -23.99 3.89 4.04
N TYR A 176 -23.04 4.19 3.16
CA TYR A 176 -21.70 4.63 3.53
C TYR A 176 -21.38 5.91 2.78
N HIS A 177 -21.02 6.98 3.50
CA HIS A 177 -20.81 8.33 2.96
C HIS A 177 -21.93 8.82 2.01
N GLY A 178 -23.19 8.54 2.36
CA GLY A 178 -24.36 8.94 1.58
C GLY A 178 -24.61 8.11 0.31
N GLN A 179 -23.78 7.12 0.01
CA GLN A 179 -23.98 6.19 -1.10
C GLN A 179 -24.67 4.91 -0.63
N SER A 180 -25.70 4.49 -1.36
CA SER A 180 -26.37 3.21 -1.14
C SER A 180 -25.46 2.06 -1.58
N GLN A 181 -25.19 1.15 -0.66
CA GLN A 181 -24.36 -0.02 -0.84
C GLN A 181 -25.13 -1.29 -0.51
N ILE A 182 -24.66 -2.42 -1.05
CA ILE A 182 -25.10 -3.75 -0.64
C ILE A 182 -23.91 -4.48 -0.06
N ALA A 183 -24.06 -4.98 1.16
CA ALA A 183 -23.05 -5.77 1.86
C ALA A 183 -23.36 -7.26 1.72
N TRP A 184 -22.38 -8.05 1.32
CA TRP A 184 -22.39 -9.50 1.25
C TRP A 184 -21.47 -10.04 2.34
N VAL A 185 -22.04 -10.76 3.29
CA VAL A 185 -21.31 -11.34 4.42
C VAL A 185 -20.93 -12.77 4.09
N TYR A 186 -19.65 -13.04 4.18
CA TYR A 186 -19.04 -14.36 4.15
C TYR A 186 -18.53 -14.71 5.55
N PRO A 187 -18.23 -15.99 5.84
CA PRO A 187 -17.72 -16.40 7.15
C PRO A 187 -16.47 -15.63 7.59
N THR A 188 -15.67 -15.18 6.62
CA THR A 188 -14.33 -14.64 6.83
C THR A 188 -14.13 -13.21 6.31
N ALA A 189 -15.14 -12.60 5.69
CA ALA A 189 -15.12 -11.22 5.23
C ALA A 189 -16.52 -10.66 4.96
N THR A 190 -16.60 -9.34 4.83
CA THR A 190 -17.74 -8.63 4.27
C THR A 190 -17.31 -7.91 2.99
N VAL A 191 -18.08 -8.10 1.93
CA VAL A 191 -17.82 -7.55 0.60
C VAL A 191 -18.88 -6.48 0.30
N TYR A 192 -18.47 -5.30 -0.15
CA TYR A 192 -19.34 -4.16 -0.36
C TYR A 192 -19.44 -3.81 -1.84
N PHE A 193 -20.66 -3.49 -2.28
CA PHE A 193 -20.94 -3.15 -3.66
C PHE A 193 -21.66 -1.82 -3.80
N VAL A 194 -21.28 -1.03 -4.81
CA VAL A 194 -22.02 0.15 -5.32
C VAL A 194 -22.38 -0.15 -6.77
N GLY A 195 -23.65 -0.02 -7.15
CA GLY A 195 -24.07 -0.24 -8.56
C GLY A 195 -23.63 -1.59 -9.14
N GLN A 196 -23.72 -2.66 -8.33
CA GLN A 196 -23.27 -4.04 -8.65
C GLN A 196 -21.75 -4.24 -8.82
N ARG A 197 -20.94 -3.23 -8.52
CA ARG A 197 -19.47 -3.28 -8.60
C ARG A 197 -18.86 -3.35 -7.21
N LEU A 198 -17.88 -4.24 -7.06
CA LEU A 198 -17.09 -4.37 -5.84
C LEU A 198 -16.37 -3.05 -5.54
N VAL A 199 -16.53 -2.54 -4.33
CA VAL A 199 -15.86 -1.31 -3.86
C VAL A 199 -14.97 -1.54 -2.64
N ALA A 200 -15.24 -2.57 -1.84
CA ALA A 200 -14.40 -2.92 -0.69
C ALA A 200 -14.57 -4.38 -0.27
N VAL A 201 -13.52 -4.93 0.31
CA VAL A 201 -13.51 -6.21 1.02
C VAL A 201 -12.92 -5.96 2.40
N VAL A 202 -13.66 -6.31 3.45
CA VAL A 202 -13.24 -6.15 4.84
C VAL A 202 -13.18 -7.52 5.48
N ASP A 203 -11.99 -7.99 5.83
CA ASP A 203 -11.82 -9.26 6.55
C ASP A 203 -12.41 -9.19 7.96
N ARG A 204 -12.86 -10.34 8.46
CA ARG A 204 -13.41 -10.52 9.81
C ARG A 204 -12.43 -11.23 10.74
#